data_AF-B9JAH1-F1
#
_entry.id   AF-B9JAH1-F1
#
_cell.length_a   1.000
_cell.length_b   1.000
_cell.length_c   1.000
_cell.angle_alpha   90.00
_cell.angle_beta   90.00
_cell.angle_gamma   90.00
#
_symmetry.space_group_name_H-M   'P 1'
#
loop_
_entity.id
_entity.type
_entity.pdbx_description
1 polymer ?
#
loop_
_entity_poly.entity_id
_entity_poly.type
_entity_poly.pdbx_seq_one_letter_code
_entity_poly.pdbx_strand_id
1 'polypeptide(L)'
;MNQLRLRVAIASRWRISPANCGDVFAAPNQRCQSMTDNTTADTDNEQQRLADLAEIGDVDLSQFVPGTFGCHEAMHTASLMLDMTDDHLLQHPAILADPEFYRLAGNVHEALFALYQAIGEKHLAD
;
A
#
# COMPACT_ATOMS: atom_id res chain seq x y z
N MET A 1 7.33 -22.65 -15.10
CA MET A 1 6.05 -22.01 -15.52
C MET A 1 5.62 -21.08 -14.40
N ASN A 2 5.21 -19.86 -14.77
CA ASN A 2 4.25 -19.02 -14.04
C ASN A 2 4.71 -17.80 -13.21
N GLN A 3 5.74 -17.07 -13.64
CA GLN A 3 5.96 -15.68 -13.19
C GLN A 3 5.00 -14.66 -13.86
N LEU A 4 4.28 -15.06 -14.92
CA LEU A 4 3.36 -14.18 -15.65
C LEU A 4 1.94 -14.10 -15.06
N ARG A 5 1.47 -15.11 -14.31
CA ARG A 5 0.14 -15.00 -13.65
C ARG A 5 0.15 -14.11 -12.41
N LEU A 6 1.31 -13.92 -11.78
CA LEU A 6 1.47 -13.07 -10.59
C LEU A 6 1.13 -11.60 -10.87
N ARG A 7 1.40 -11.11 -12.09
CA ARG A 7 1.17 -9.71 -12.49
C ARG A 7 -0.29 -9.41 -12.88
N VAL A 8 -1.08 -10.43 -13.22
CA VAL A 8 -2.46 -10.25 -13.74
C VAL A 8 -3.50 -10.17 -12.61
N ALA A 9 -3.31 -10.89 -11.50
CA ALA A 9 -4.25 -10.86 -10.38
C ALA A 9 -4.26 -9.50 -9.66
N ILE A 10 -3.09 -8.93 -9.37
CA ILE A 10 -2.96 -7.64 -8.66
C ILE A 10 -3.46 -6.46 -9.52
N ALA A 11 -3.25 -6.51 -10.84
CA ALA A 11 -3.66 -5.45 -11.77
C ALA A 11 -5.18 -5.33 -11.98
N SER A 12 -5.95 -6.39 -11.68
CA SER A 12 -7.41 -6.41 -11.85
C SER A 12 -8.16 -5.66 -10.74
N ARG A 13 -7.45 -5.31 -9.64
CA ARG A 13 -8.02 -4.83 -8.38
C ARG A 13 -8.31 -3.32 -8.36
N TRP A 14 -7.50 -2.54 -9.07
CA TRP A 14 -7.60 -1.08 -9.12
C TRP A 14 -8.37 -0.63 -10.35
N ARG A 15 -9.64 -1.02 -10.47
CA ARG A 15 -10.56 -0.36 -11.40
C ARG A 15 -10.84 1.04 -10.84
N ILE A 16 -10.24 2.08 -11.41
CA ILE A 16 -10.63 3.47 -11.15
C ILE A 16 -12.13 3.57 -11.43
N SER A 17 -12.91 3.70 -10.36
CA SER A 17 -14.34 4.00 -10.47
C SER A 17 -14.47 5.45 -10.91
N PRO A 18 -15.27 5.80 -11.94
CA PRO A 18 -15.51 7.18 -12.29
C PRO A 18 -16.43 7.80 -11.24
N ALA A 19 -15.87 8.30 -10.14
CA ALA A 19 -16.62 8.97 -9.09
C ALA A 19 -16.94 10.42 -9.53
N ASN A 20 -18.12 10.54 -10.13
CA ASN A 20 -19.17 11.52 -9.84
C ASN A 20 -18.72 12.94 -9.44
N CYS A 21 -18.90 13.86 -10.40
CA CYS A 21 -18.99 15.28 -10.16
C CYS A 21 -20.36 15.60 -9.52
N GLY A 22 -20.37 16.14 -8.30
CA GLY A 22 -21.56 16.74 -7.68
C GLY A 22 -21.87 16.24 -6.27
N ASP A 23 -21.49 17.01 -5.25
CA ASP A 23 -22.44 17.74 -4.39
C ASP A 23 -21.76 18.17 -3.08
N VAL A 24 -21.52 19.47 -2.99
CA VAL A 24 -21.08 20.20 -1.80
C VAL A 24 -22.35 20.63 -1.07
N PHE A 25 -22.68 20.08 0.11
CA PHE A 25 -23.23 20.81 1.29
C PHE A 25 -23.64 19.92 2.49
N ALA A 26 -23.23 20.38 3.71
CA ALA A 26 -23.71 20.08 5.09
C ALA A 26 -23.35 18.69 5.72
N ALA A 27 -22.95 18.54 6.99
CA ALA A 27 -23.08 19.34 8.22
C ALA A 27 -21.96 19.00 9.27
N PRO A 28 -21.80 19.76 10.38
CA PRO A 28 -20.66 19.65 11.29
C PRO A 28 -20.94 18.77 12.54
N ASN A 29 -20.24 17.64 12.69
CA ASN A 29 -19.93 17.02 13.98
C ASN A 29 -18.86 15.91 13.88
N GLN A 30 -17.59 16.27 13.64
CA GLN A 30 -16.52 15.29 13.35
C GLN A 30 -15.80 14.70 14.59
N ARG A 31 -16.23 14.97 15.83
CA ARG A 31 -15.37 14.71 17.00
C ARG A 31 -15.51 13.30 17.64
N CYS A 32 -16.42 12.44 17.18
CA CYS A 32 -16.59 11.08 17.74
C CYS A 32 -16.52 9.95 16.70
N GLN A 33 -16.24 10.25 15.43
CA GLN A 33 -16.24 9.26 14.35
C GLN A 33 -14.92 8.50 14.19
N SER A 34 -13.81 9.03 14.74
CA SER A 34 -12.46 8.53 14.44
C SER A 34 -12.12 7.14 14.98
N MET A 35 -12.76 6.69 16.08
CA MET A 35 -12.44 5.40 16.68
C MET A 35 -13.17 4.23 15.99
N THR A 36 -14.39 4.43 15.52
CA THR A 36 -15.17 3.39 14.83
C THR A 36 -14.78 3.20 13.37
N ASP A 37 -14.32 4.28 12.73
CA ASP A 37 -13.91 4.26 11.32
C ASP A 37 -12.60 3.47 11.13
N ASN A 38 -11.66 3.63 12.07
CA ASN A 38 -10.37 2.93 12.02
C ASN A 38 -10.52 1.41 12.26
N THR A 39 -11.36 1.01 13.23
CA THR A 39 -11.60 -0.43 13.52
C THR A 39 -12.29 -1.16 12.36
N THR A 40 -13.17 -0.47 11.63
CA THR A 40 -13.82 -1.04 10.45
C THR A 40 -12.82 -1.22 9.31
N ALA A 41 -12.02 -0.19 9.03
CA ALA A 41 -10.96 -0.26 8.02
C ALA A 41 -9.90 -1.34 8.33
N ASP A 42 -9.49 -1.48 9.59
CA ASP A 42 -8.55 -2.53 10.03
C ASP A 42 -9.14 -3.93 9.82
N THR A 43 -10.43 -4.11 10.08
CA THR A 43 -11.14 -5.38 9.88
C THR A 43 -11.23 -5.74 8.40
N ASP A 44 -11.56 -4.77 7.54
CA ASP A 44 -11.64 -4.95 6.09
C ASP A 44 -10.25 -5.28 5.50
N ASN A 45 -9.19 -4.62 5.99
CA ASN A 45 -7.81 -4.89 5.60
C ASN A 45 -7.37 -6.32 5.96
N GLU A 46 -7.69 -6.79 7.18
CA GLU A 46 -7.32 -8.15 7.59
C GLU A 46 -8.12 -9.22 6.82
N GLN A 47 -9.42 -9.00 6.61
CA GLN A 47 -10.21 -9.86 5.73
C GLN A 47 -9.60 -9.93 4.33
N GLN A 48 -9.13 -8.79 3.82
CA GLN A 48 -8.52 -8.74 2.52
C GLN A 48 -7.20 -9.52 2.45
N ARG A 49 -6.34 -9.35 3.45
CA ARG A 49 -5.06 -10.07 3.54
C ARG A 49 -5.27 -11.58 3.54
N LEU A 50 -6.29 -12.07 4.25
CA LEU A 50 -6.64 -13.50 4.30
C LEU A 50 -7.19 -14.00 2.96
N ALA A 51 -8.00 -13.20 2.26
CA ALA A 51 -8.50 -13.54 0.94
C ALA A 51 -7.36 -13.63 -0.09
N ASP A 52 -6.43 -12.67 -0.07
CA ASP A 52 -5.26 -12.68 -0.97
C ASP A 52 -4.36 -13.88 -0.67
N LEU A 53 -4.13 -14.21 0.60
CA LEU A 53 -3.36 -15.40 0.99
C LEU A 53 -4.02 -16.71 0.50
N ALA A 54 -5.34 -16.80 0.60
CA ALA A 54 -6.10 -17.95 0.09
C ALA A 54 -6.05 -18.07 -1.44
N GLU A 55 -6.00 -16.95 -2.17
CA GLU A 55 -5.86 -16.92 -3.63
C GLU A 55 -4.48 -17.41 -4.09
N ILE A 56 -3.42 -17.02 -3.38
CA ILE A 56 -2.05 -17.45 -3.70
C ILE A 56 -1.88 -18.97 -3.52
N GLY A 57 -2.60 -19.57 -2.57
CA GLY A 57 -2.65 -21.02 -2.37
C GLY A 57 -1.49 -21.55 -1.51
N ASP A 58 -0.91 -22.69 -1.92
CA ASP A 58 0.13 -23.38 -1.14
C ASP A 58 1.50 -22.69 -1.28
N VAL A 59 1.73 -21.68 -0.45
CA VAL A 59 3.02 -21.00 -0.31
C VAL A 59 3.64 -21.32 1.02
N ASP A 60 4.90 -21.75 0.98
CA ASP A 60 5.73 -21.93 2.16
C ASP A 60 6.13 -20.58 2.76
N LEU A 61 5.30 -20.08 3.69
CA LEU A 61 5.51 -18.80 4.37
C LEU A 61 6.77 -18.79 5.24
N SER A 62 7.35 -19.94 5.57
CA SER A 62 8.60 -20.01 6.34
C SER A 62 9.79 -19.37 5.60
N GLN A 63 9.72 -19.25 4.27
CA GLN A 63 10.74 -18.60 3.46
C GLN A 63 10.72 -17.06 3.56
N PHE A 64 9.67 -16.47 4.15
CA PHE A 64 9.45 -15.03 4.21
C PHE A 64 9.45 -14.46 5.64
N VAL A 65 9.85 -15.25 6.64
CA VAL A 65 9.97 -14.78 8.03
C VAL A 65 11.20 -13.88 8.21
N PRO A 66 11.28 -13.06 9.26
CA PRO A 66 12.47 -12.27 9.58
C PRO A 66 13.78 -13.08 9.55
N GLY A 67 14.88 -12.44 9.14
CA GLY A 67 16.18 -13.09 8.95
C GLY A 67 16.33 -13.93 7.67
N THR A 68 15.25 -14.21 6.92
CA THR A 68 15.35 -14.96 5.65
C THR A 68 15.57 -14.05 4.45
N PHE A 69 16.06 -14.64 3.35
CA PHE A 69 16.15 -13.96 2.06
C PHE A 69 14.79 -13.46 1.56
N GLY A 70 13.70 -14.22 1.73
CA GLY A 70 12.38 -13.77 1.28
C GLY A 70 11.88 -12.52 2.01
N CYS A 71 12.21 -12.36 3.30
CA CYS A 71 11.91 -11.14 4.04
C CYS A 71 12.80 -9.97 3.58
N HIS A 72 14.07 -10.22 3.29
CA HIS A 72 14.97 -9.23 2.71
C HIS A 72 14.46 -8.71 1.36
N GLU A 73 14.01 -9.60 0.47
CA GLU A 73 13.48 -9.22 -0.84
C GLU A 73 12.23 -8.33 -0.72
N ALA A 74 11.37 -8.57 0.28
CA ALA A 74 10.23 -7.69 0.55
C ALA A 74 10.69 -6.28 0.99
N MET A 75 11.68 -6.21 1.89
CA MET A 75 12.30 -4.95 2.32
C MET A 75 12.94 -4.21 1.13
N HIS A 76 13.71 -4.91 0.30
CA HIS A 76 14.35 -4.35 -0.88
C HIS A 76 13.31 -3.88 -1.91
N THR A 77 12.24 -4.64 -2.13
CA THR A 77 11.18 -4.22 -3.05
C THR A 77 10.50 -2.94 -2.57
N ALA A 78 10.28 -2.79 -1.26
CA ALA A 78 9.77 -1.54 -0.70
C ALA A 78 10.73 -0.36 -0.95
N SER A 79 12.06 -0.56 -0.86
CA SER A 79 13.03 0.49 -1.17
C SER A 79 13.02 0.87 -2.65
N LEU A 80 12.87 -0.08 -3.57
CA LEU A 80 12.74 0.23 -5.00
C LEU A 80 11.51 1.12 -5.28
N MET A 81 10.39 0.85 -4.61
CA MET A 81 9.18 1.65 -4.76
C MET A 81 9.32 3.05 -4.16
N LEU A 82 10.11 3.21 -3.09
CA LEU A 82 10.47 4.51 -2.54
C LEU A 82 11.24 5.35 -3.55
N ASP A 83 12.31 4.79 -4.11
CA ASP A 83 13.15 5.46 -5.09
C ASP A 83 12.31 5.85 -6.32
N MET A 84 11.47 4.94 -6.82
CA MET A 84 10.57 5.25 -7.94
C MET A 84 9.58 6.36 -7.61
N THR A 85 9.06 6.42 -6.39
CA THR A 85 8.11 7.46 -6.00
C THR A 85 8.81 8.82 -5.89
N ASP A 86 10.00 8.85 -5.30
CA ASP A 86 10.77 10.08 -5.10
C ASP A 86 11.35 10.63 -6.41
N ASP A 87 12.08 9.80 -7.16
CA ASP A 87 12.81 10.21 -8.35
C ASP A 87 11.92 10.39 -9.58
N HIS A 88 10.79 9.68 -9.65
CA HIS A 88 9.92 9.72 -10.84
C HIS A 88 8.56 10.34 -10.57
N LEU A 89 7.82 9.85 -9.56
CA LEU A 89 6.44 10.30 -9.37
C LEU A 89 6.38 11.74 -8.86
N LEU A 90 7.12 12.05 -7.79
CA LEU A 90 7.13 13.40 -7.19
C LEU A 90 7.78 14.45 -8.09
N GLN A 91 8.68 14.05 -8.99
CA GLN A 91 9.28 14.92 -10.00
C GLN A 91 8.44 15.06 -11.27
N HIS A 92 7.34 14.31 -11.40
CA HIS A 92 6.55 14.32 -12.62
C HIS A 92 5.83 15.66 -12.81
N PRO A 93 5.90 16.32 -13.99
CA PRO A 93 5.30 17.65 -14.17
C PRO A 93 3.81 17.74 -13.86
N ALA A 94 3.04 16.68 -14.15
CA ALA A 94 1.62 16.63 -13.82
C ALA A 94 1.34 16.55 -12.30
N ILE A 95 2.25 15.94 -11.54
CA ILE A 95 2.17 15.87 -10.07
C ILE A 95 2.58 17.22 -9.47
N LEU A 96 3.62 17.86 -10.01
CA LEU A 96 4.06 19.20 -9.59
C LEU A 96 3.05 20.31 -9.93
N ALA A 97 2.29 20.15 -11.00
CA ALA A 97 1.31 21.14 -11.45
C ALA A 97 0.05 21.20 -10.56
N ASP A 98 -0.21 20.16 -9.76
CA ASP A 98 -1.39 20.07 -8.91
C ASP A 98 -0.99 19.80 -7.44
N PRO A 99 -1.26 20.73 -6.51
CA PRO A 99 -0.87 20.58 -5.11
C PRO A 99 -1.56 19.40 -4.40
N GLU A 100 -2.76 18.99 -4.82
CA GLU A 100 -3.43 17.82 -4.26
C GLU A 100 -2.71 16.54 -4.70
N PHE A 101 -2.33 16.45 -5.99
CA PHE A 101 -1.58 15.31 -6.49
C PHE A 101 -0.21 15.19 -5.84
N TYR A 102 0.51 16.32 -5.69
CA TYR A 102 1.79 16.33 -4.99
C TYR A 102 1.65 15.84 -3.54
N ARG A 103 0.64 16.30 -2.82
CA ARG A 103 0.35 15.85 -1.45
C ARG A 103 0.04 14.35 -1.39
N LEU A 104 -0.79 13.85 -2.31
CA LEU A 104 -1.13 12.42 -2.36
C LEU A 104 0.09 11.55 -2.69
N ALA A 105 0.94 11.96 -3.64
CA ALA A 105 2.19 11.29 -3.95
C ALA A 105 3.17 11.30 -2.76
N GLY A 106 3.24 12.41 -2.03
CA GLY A 106 4.01 12.52 -0.79
C GLY A 106 3.53 11.52 0.28
N ASN A 107 2.21 11.41 0.47
CA ASN A 107 1.64 10.42 1.40
C ASN A 107 1.99 8.97 1.00
N VAL A 108 2.06 8.68 -0.31
CA VAL A 108 2.49 7.35 -0.80
C VAL A 108 3.95 7.10 -0.43
N HIS A 109 4.84 8.08 -0.64
CA HIS A 109 6.24 7.99 -0.25
C HIS A 109 6.38 7.74 1.27
N GLU A 110 5.68 8.51 2.11
CA GLU A 110 5.71 8.33 3.56
C GLU A 110 5.20 6.94 3.99
N ALA A 111 4.12 6.45 3.38
CA ALA A 111 3.58 5.12 3.67
C ALA A 111 4.54 3.99 3.27
N LEU A 112 5.20 4.12 2.10
CA LEU A 112 6.24 3.18 1.66
C LEU A 112 7.46 3.22 2.60
N PHE A 113 7.82 4.40 3.10
CA PHE A 113 8.95 4.57 4.00
C PHE A 113 8.67 3.91 5.35
N ALA A 114 7.46 4.12 5.88
CA ALA A 114 6.99 3.44 7.08
C ALA A 114 6.99 1.91 6.92
N LEU A 115 6.56 1.41 5.75
CA LEU A 115 6.60 -0.03 5.46
C LEU A 115 8.04 -0.57 5.40
N TYR A 116 8.94 0.12 4.69
CA TYR A 116 10.35 -0.24 4.60
C TYR A 116 10.99 -0.33 6.01
N GLN A 117 10.76 0.69 6.85
CA GLN A 117 11.26 0.71 8.23
C GLN A 117 10.67 -0.42 9.08
N ALA A 118 9.35 -0.65 9.00
CA ALA A 118 8.69 -1.71 9.76
C ALA A 118 9.16 -3.12 9.38
N ILE A 119 9.47 -3.35 8.10
CA ILE A 119 10.08 -4.61 7.66
C ILE A 119 11.53 -4.68 8.16
N GLY A 120 12.32 -3.62 7.99
CA GLY A 120 13.72 -3.57 8.40
C GLY A 120 13.91 -3.81 9.91
N GLU A 121 13.08 -3.18 10.75
CA GLU A 121 13.10 -3.37 12.20
C GLU A 121 12.89 -4.84 12.57
N LYS A 122 11.91 -5.51 11.96
CA LYS A 122 11.66 -6.94 12.22
C LYS A 122 12.76 -7.83 11.64
N HIS A 123 13.20 -7.55 10.41
CA HIS A 123 14.16 -8.38 9.68
C HIS A 123 15.55 -8.37 10.31
N LEU A 124 15.96 -7.23 10.90
CA LEU A 124 17.25 -7.03 11.53
C LEU A 124 17.23 -7.26 13.06
N ALA A 125 16.08 -7.57 13.65
CA ALA A 125 16.01 -7.95 15.05
C ALA A 125 16.65 -9.33 15.25
N ASP A 126 17.65 -9.39 16.13
CA ASP A 126 18.40 -10.60 16.51
C ASP A 126 17.52 -11.73 17.07
#